data_AF-A0A7T8B8P3-F1
#
_entry.id   AF-A0A7T8B8P3-F1
#
_cell.length_a   1.000
_cell.length_b   1.000
_cell.length_c   1.000
_cell.angle_alpha   90.00
_cell.angle_beta   90.00
_cell.angle_gamma   90.00
#
_symmetry.space_group_name_H-M   'P 1'
#
loop_
_entity.id
_entity.type
_entity.pdbx_description
1 polymer ?
#
loop_
_entity_poly.entity_id
_entity_poly.type
_entity_poly.pdbx_seq_one_letter_code
_entity_poly.pdbx_strand_id
1 'polypeptide(L)'
;MNTSQGKTRHGHSGEDFDNCMLILSQEVTVLENLSACQDLVRKAVMNREWVDFDGKISSLNDLSDQFEALEFERTRLFARYSQAGDGIAEEEGFYAMALRLPLGQRHAMTSLYRQLKMYILRIRLANDSLMHYINEAKLTVSEFLEAAFPDRKGRLYSRRGTQIPSDMRSMVLNRSL
;
A
#
# COMPACT_ATOMS: atom_id res chain seq x y z
N MET A 1 19.06 61.22 -11.13
CA MET A 1 17.87 60.49 -10.66
C MET A 1 18.10 59.02 -10.92
N ASN A 2 18.42 58.27 -9.86
CA ASN A 2 18.66 56.84 -9.87
C ASN A 2 17.32 56.12 -9.65
N THR A 3 16.91 55.26 -10.58
CA THR A 3 15.86 54.27 -10.33
C THR A 3 16.44 52.87 -10.40
N SER A 4 16.72 52.43 -9.18
CA SER A 4 17.02 51.10 -8.67
C SER A 4 16.08 50.00 -9.18
N GLN A 5 16.69 48.80 -9.33
CA GLN A 5 16.14 47.47 -9.05
C GLN A 5 15.31 46.73 -10.12
N GLY A 6 16.04 46.15 -11.09
CA GLY A 6 15.76 44.80 -11.56
C GLY A 6 16.18 43.77 -10.51
N LYS A 7 15.24 43.36 -9.65
CA LYS A 7 15.47 42.34 -8.63
C LYS A 7 15.24 40.95 -9.23
N THR A 8 16.36 40.31 -9.56
CA THR A 8 16.59 38.88 -9.79
C THR A 8 15.51 37.92 -9.26
N ARG A 9 14.74 37.29 -10.16
CA ARG A 9 13.89 36.09 -9.90
C ARG A 9 14.56 34.80 -10.41
N HIS A 10 15.85 34.61 -10.13
CA HIS A 10 16.61 33.42 -10.58
C HIS A 10 17.16 32.55 -9.43
N GLY A 11 16.76 32.82 -8.18
CA GLY A 11 17.25 32.09 -7.01
C GLY A 11 16.37 30.92 -6.53
N HIS A 12 15.08 30.85 -6.87
CA HIS A 12 14.17 29.82 -6.34
C HIS A 12 14.18 28.50 -7.12
N SER A 13 14.55 28.50 -8.40
CA SER A 13 14.41 27.33 -9.26
C SER A 13 15.37 26.18 -8.93
N GLY A 14 16.52 26.47 -8.30
CA GLY A 14 17.52 25.47 -7.90
C GLY A 14 17.11 24.70 -6.65
N GLU A 15 16.81 25.42 -5.56
CA GLU A 15 16.37 24.82 -4.29
C GLU A 15 15.06 24.02 -4.45
N ASP A 16 14.13 24.53 -5.26
CA ASP A 16 12.86 23.87 -5.54
C ASP A 16 13.06 22.55 -6.31
N PHE A 17 14.03 22.49 -7.24
CA PHE A 17 14.41 21.27 -7.96
C PHE A 17 15.06 20.26 -7.02
N ASP A 18 16.01 20.70 -6.19
CA ASP A 18 16.71 19.82 -5.25
C ASP A 18 15.74 19.19 -4.24
N ASN A 19 14.75 19.95 -3.77
CA ASN A 19 13.69 19.44 -2.90
C ASN A 19 12.80 18.40 -3.58
N CYS A 20 12.43 18.60 -4.85
CA CYS A 20 11.66 17.60 -5.62
C CYS A 20 12.44 16.30 -5.81
N MET A 21 13.72 16.45 -6.19
CA MET A 21 14.61 15.32 -6.40
C MET A 21 14.82 14.54 -5.12
N LEU A 22 14.97 15.24 -3.99
CA LEU A 22 15.08 14.62 -2.67
C LEU A 22 13.83 13.78 -2.35
N ILE A 23 12.63 14.38 -2.40
CA ILE A 23 11.38 13.67 -2.08
C ILE A 23 11.19 12.47 -3.01
N LEU A 24 11.34 12.66 -4.34
CA LEU A 24 11.18 11.55 -5.29
C LEU A 24 12.20 10.43 -5.06
N SER A 25 13.44 10.76 -4.70
CA SER A 25 14.46 9.75 -4.38
C SER A 25 14.15 8.99 -3.09
N GLN A 26 13.61 9.68 -2.08
CA GLN A 26 13.19 9.08 -0.82
C GLN A 26 11.99 8.15 -1.04
N GLU A 27 10.99 8.58 -1.80
CA GLU A 27 9.84 7.74 -2.15
C GLU A 27 10.25 6.49 -2.91
N VAL A 28 11.14 6.61 -3.92
CA VAL A 28 11.67 5.46 -4.64
C VAL A 28 12.38 4.48 -3.70
N THR A 29 13.19 5.00 -2.76
CA THR A 29 13.89 4.18 -1.76
C THR A 29 12.91 3.46 -0.83
N VAL A 30 11.89 4.16 -0.32
CA VAL A 30 10.86 3.58 0.54
C VAL A 30 10.06 2.52 -0.21
N LEU A 31 9.66 2.78 -1.46
CA LEU A 31 8.95 1.80 -2.29
C LEU A 31 9.81 0.58 -2.64
N GLU A 32 11.10 0.75 -2.85
CA GLU A 32 12.02 -0.36 -3.05
C GLU A 32 12.07 -1.26 -1.80
N ASN A 33 12.22 -0.65 -0.63
CA ASN A 33 12.21 -1.37 0.65
C ASN A 33 10.86 -2.05 0.92
N LEU A 34 9.77 -1.37 0.60
CA LEU A 34 8.40 -1.88 0.76
C LEU A 34 8.16 -3.07 -0.18
N SER A 35 8.61 -2.99 -1.44
CA SER A 35 8.58 -4.11 -2.37
C SER A 35 9.40 -5.30 -1.87
N ALA A 36 10.58 -5.07 -1.29
CA ALA A 36 11.41 -6.13 -0.75
C ALA A 36 10.76 -6.81 0.47
N CYS A 37 10.19 -6.01 1.39
CA CYS A 37 9.45 -6.52 2.55
C CYS A 37 8.21 -7.32 2.12
N GLN A 38 7.47 -6.85 1.13
CA GLN A 38 6.33 -7.58 0.55
C GLN A 38 6.75 -8.90 -0.09
N ASP A 39 7.88 -8.94 -0.80
CA ASP A 39 8.41 -10.19 -1.37
C ASP A 39 8.75 -11.20 -0.26
N LEU A 40 9.22 -10.75 0.91
CA LEU A 40 9.43 -11.61 2.09
C LEU A 40 8.11 -12.10 2.69
N VAL A 41 7.13 -11.22 2.90
CA VAL A 41 5.80 -11.59 3.41
C VAL A 41 5.13 -12.60 2.48
N ARG A 42 5.18 -12.38 1.16
CA ARG A 42 4.64 -13.31 0.16
C ARG A 42 5.28 -14.70 0.28
N LYS A 43 6.62 -14.77 0.37
CA LYS A 43 7.34 -16.05 0.52
C LYS A 43 6.96 -16.74 1.83
N ALA A 44 6.86 -15.99 2.92
CA ALA A 44 6.46 -16.51 4.22
C ALA A 44 5.06 -17.14 4.17
N VAL A 45 4.08 -16.45 3.57
CA VAL A 45 2.72 -16.98 3.38
C VAL A 45 2.71 -18.24 2.52
N MET A 46 3.41 -18.22 1.38
CA MET A 46 3.45 -19.37 0.44
C MET A 46 4.11 -20.61 1.06
N ASN A 47 5.17 -20.41 1.85
CA ASN A 47 5.88 -21.48 2.54
C ASN A 47 5.27 -21.86 3.90
N ARG A 48 4.21 -21.15 4.34
CA ARG A 48 3.58 -21.29 5.66
C ARG A 48 4.57 -21.07 6.81
N GLU A 49 5.52 -20.15 6.61
CA GLU A 49 6.49 -19.71 7.60
C GLU A 49 5.88 -18.54 8.39
N TRP A 50 5.48 -18.81 9.64
CA TRP A 50 4.85 -17.80 10.50
C TRP A 50 5.82 -17.15 11.50
N VAL A 51 7.07 -17.60 11.51
CA VAL A 51 8.09 -17.07 12.43
C VAL A 51 8.37 -15.61 12.06
N ASP A 52 8.25 -14.72 13.05
CA ASP A 52 8.46 -13.28 12.89
C ASP A 52 7.51 -12.64 11.84
N PHE A 53 6.34 -13.25 11.61
CA PHE A 53 5.38 -12.69 10.66
C PHE A 53 4.87 -11.32 11.10
N ASP A 54 4.56 -11.17 12.39
CA ASP A 54 4.12 -9.90 12.97
C ASP A 54 5.17 -8.79 12.78
N GLY A 55 6.46 -9.10 12.97
CA GLY A 55 7.55 -8.15 12.76
C GLY A 55 7.65 -7.68 11.30
N LYS A 56 7.41 -8.59 10.34
CA LYS A 56 7.38 -8.26 8.91
C LYS A 56 6.18 -7.39 8.54
N ILE A 57 5.02 -7.66 9.13
CA ILE A 57 3.81 -6.83 8.95
C ILE A 57 4.01 -5.45 9.57
N SER A 58 4.55 -5.35 10.79
CA SER A 58 4.90 -4.07 11.41
C SER A 58 5.86 -3.25 10.54
N SER A 59 6.92 -3.87 10.03
CA SER A 59 7.86 -3.20 9.13
C SER A 59 7.21 -2.69 7.84
N LEU A 60 6.26 -3.45 7.29
CA LEU A 60 5.48 -3.06 6.10
C LEU A 60 4.58 -1.85 6.40
N ASN A 61 3.93 -1.83 7.56
CA ASN A 61 3.11 -0.69 8.00
C ASN A 61 3.98 0.56 8.19
N ASP A 62 5.12 0.44 8.89
CA ASP A 62 6.05 1.57 9.11
C ASP A 62 6.55 2.17 7.78
N LEU A 63 6.84 1.32 6.78
CA LEU A 63 7.23 1.77 5.44
C LEU A 63 6.06 2.40 4.67
N SER A 64 4.84 1.91 4.88
CA SER A 64 3.63 2.48 4.26
C SER A 64 3.33 3.86 4.82
N ASP A 65 3.44 4.05 6.14
CA ASP A 65 3.24 5.33 6.81
C ASP A 65 4.31 6.36 6.36
N GLN A 66 5.57 5.92 6.21
CA GLN A 66 6.63 6.75 5.65
C GLN A 66 6.35 7.16 4.20
N PHE A 67 5.84 6.25 3.39
CA PHE A 67 5.46 6.54 2.02
C PHE A 67 4.30 7.53 1.95
N GLU A 68 3.26 7.36 2.78
CA GLU A 68 2.11 8.26 2.84
C GLU A 68 2.52 9.69 3.22
N ALA A 69 3.43 9.83 4.20
CA ALA A 69 3.97 11.13 4.59
C ALA A 69 4.73 11.81 3.43
N LEU A 70 5.59 11.06 2.71
CA LEU A 70 6.33 11.57 1.56
C LEU A 70 5.40 11.94 0.39
N GLU A 71 4.38 11.12 0.12
CA GLU A 71 3.39 11.38 -0.92
C GLU A 71 2.56 12.63 -0.63
N PHE A 72 2.21 12.86 0.64
CA PHE A 72 1.57 14.10 1.06
C PHE A 72 2.47 15.32 0.80
N GLU A 73 3.76 15.23 1.15
CA GLU A 73 4.72 16.30 0.87
C GLU A 73 4.90 16.54 -0.63
N ARG A 74 5.05 15.48 -1.43
CA ARG A 74 5.13 15.55 -2.91
C ARG A 74 3.91 16.25 -3.48
N THR A 75 2.71 15.82 -3.08
CA THR A 75 1.44 16.37 -3.58
C THR A 75 1.33 17.85 -3.27
N ARG A 76 1.65 18.25 -2.03
CA ARG A 76 1.68 19.65 -1.61
C ARG A 76 2.69 20.47 -2.39
N LEU A 77 3.87 19.90 -2.64
CA LEU A 77 4.94 20.55 -3.39
C LEU A 77 4.50 20.77 -4.85
N PHE A 78 4.00 19.74 -5.53
CA PHE A 78 3.54 19.85 -6.92
C PHE A 78 2.34 20.78 -7.09
N ALA A 79 1.40 20.77 -6.14
CA ALA A 79 0.29 21.72 -6.10
C ALA A 79 0.77 23.18 -6.01
N ARG A 80 1.91 23.46 -5.36
CA ARG A 80 2.48 24.83 -5.32
C ARG A 80 2.98 25.29 -6.70
N TYR A 81 3.44 24.38 -7.55
CA TYR A 81 4.01 24.72 -8.87
C TYR A 81 3.00 24.65 -10.00
N SER A 82 2.04 23.75 -9.90
CA SER A 82 0.83 23.80 -10.71
C SER A 82 0.07 25.04 -10.28
N GLN A 83 0.22 26.18 -10.97
CA GLN A 83 -0.61 27.37 -10.72
C GLN A 83 -2.10 27.15 -11.04
N ALA A 84 -2.52 25.90 -11.17
CA ALA A 84 -3.86 25.53 -11.49
C ALA A 84 -4.59 25.17 -10.19
N GLY A 85 -5.80 25.71 -10.06
CA GLY A 85 -6.66 25.45 -8.93
C GLY A 85 -6.99 23.97 -8.74
N ASP A 86 -7.70 23.70 -7.65
CA ASP A 86 -8.21 22.37 -7.30
C ASP A 86 -8.87 21.70 -8.51
N GLY A 87 -8.32 20.57 -8.96
CA GLY A 87 -8.92 19.73 -10.01
C GLY A 87 -8.00 19.28 -11.15
N ILE A 88 -6.75 19.72 -11.21
CA ILE A 88 -5.78 19.20 -12.19
C ILE A 88 -5.24 17.83 -11.74
N ALA A 89 -5.20 16.87 -12.66
CA ALA A 89 -4.63 15.54 -12.40
C ALA A 89 -3.15 15.68 -11.98
N GLU A 90 -2.72 14.96 -10.95
CA GLU A 90 -1.36 15.02 -10.40
C GLU A 90 -0.26 14.94 -11.47
N GLU A 91 -0.49 14.12 -12.50
CA GLU A 91 0.42 13.95 -13.64
C GLU A 91 0.60 15.24 -14.45
N GLU A 92 -0.47 15.98 -14.67
CA GLU A 92 -0.42 17.27 -15.40
C GLU A 92 0.36 18.32 -14.59
N GLY A 93 0.19 18.34 -13.26
CA GLY A 93 0.96 19.20 -12.36
C GLY A 93 2.45 18.91 -12.39
N PHE A 94 2.83 17.62 -12.38
CA PHE A 94 4.23 17.19 -12.49
C PHE A 94 4.87 17.60 -13.82
N TYR A 95 4.23 17.30 -14.96
CA TYR A 95 4.81 17.62 -16.27
C TYR A 95 4.84 19.13 -16.53
N ALA A 96 3.85 19.89 -16.04
CA ALA A 96 3.87 21.35 -16.10
C ALA A 96 5.07 21.94 -15.33
N MET A 97 5.43 21.35 -14.20
CA MET A 97 6.65 21.71 -13.46
C MET A 97 7.92 21.31 -14.21
N ALA A 98 8.00 20.08 -14.70
CA ALA A 98 9.18 19.55 -15.40
C ALA A 98 9.55 20.34 -16.68
N LEU A 99 8.55 20.93 -17.36
CA LEU A 99 8.75 21.77 -18.53
C LEU A 99 9.49 23.09 -18.24
N ARG A 100 9.46 23.56 -16.99
CA ARG A 100 10.17 24.80 -16.57
C ARG A 100 11.64 24.57 -16.25
N LEU A 101 12.07 23.31 -16.15
CA LEU A 101 13.43 22.94 -15.83
C LEU A 101 14.32 22.84 -17.08
N PRO A 102 15.64 23.11 -16.95
CA PRO A 102 16.65 22.76 -17.94
C PRO A 102 16.61 21.28 -18.32
N LEU A 103 17.06 20.95 -19.54
CA LEU A 103 16.94 19.61 -20.12
C LEU A 103 17.52 18.50 -19.23
N GLY A 104 18.71 18.69 -18.66
CA GLY A 104 19.35 17.69 -17.79
C GLY A 104 18.55 17.41 -16.51
N GLN A 105 18.06 18.46 -15.85
CA GLN A 105 17.23 18.37 -14.64
C GLN A 105 15.88 17.72 -14.93
N ARG A 106 15.26 18.07 -16.07
CA ARG A 106 14.02 17.44 -16.55
C ARG A 106 14.18 15.93 -16.75
N HIS A 107 15.27 15.49 -17.38
CA HIS A 107 15.52 14.07 -17.59
C HIS A 107 15.68 13.32 -16.27
N ALA A 108 16.46 13.86 -15.33
CA ALA A 108 16.64 13.24 -14.02
C ALA A 108 15.30 13.09 -13.28
N MET A 109 14.52 14.16 -13.21
CA MET A 109 13.24 14.18 -12.49
C MET A 109 12.20 13.25 -13.14
N THR A 110 12.07 13.28 -14.46
CA THR A 110 11.14 12.37 -15.19
C THR A 110 11.57 10.91 -15.11
N SER A 111 12.86 10.62 -14.98
CA SER A 111 13.35 9.26 -14.75
C SER A 111 12.94 8.74 -13.38
N LEU A 112 13.15 9.52 -12.32
CA LEU A 112 12.73 9.14 -10.96
C LEU A 112 11.21 8.97 -10.87
N TYR A 113 10.44 9.88 -11.45
CA TYR A 113 8.98 9.77 -11.43
C TYR A 113 8.47 8.52 -12.16
N ARG A 114 9.09 8.13 -13.28
CA ARG A 114 8.77 6.85 -13.94
C ARG A 114 9.14 5.66 -13.06
N GLN A 115 10.31 5.69 -12.43
CA GLN A 115 10.76 4.63 -11.53
C GLN A 115 9.79 4.44 -10.36
N LEU A 116 9.36 5.54 -9.74
CA LEU A 116 8.33 5.57 -8.71
C LEU A 116 7.05 4.86 -9.18
N LYS A 117 6.49 5.26 -10.33
CA LYS A 117 5.27 4.65 -10.89
C LYS A 117 5.45 3.15 -11.16
N MET A 118 6.62 2.73 -11.63
CA MET A 118 6.94 1.31 -11.83
C MET A 118 6.93 0.51 -10.52
N TYR A 119 7.50 1.06 -9.43
CA TYR A 119 7.44 0.40 -8.13
C TYR A 119 6.02 0.32 -7.59
N ILE A 120 5.23 1.39 -7.70
CA ILE A 120 3.81 1.39 -7.28
C ILE A 120 3.04 0.28 -8.00
N LEU A 121 3.20 0.17 -9.33
CA LEU A 121 2.56 -0.88 -10.12
C LEU A 121 3.00 -2.28 -9.70
N ARG A 122 4.30 -2.47 -9.44
CA ARG A 122 4.85 -3.75 -8.98
C ARG A 122 4.28 -4.17 -7.63
N ILE A 123 4.24 -3.25 -6.67
CA ILE A 123 3.68 -3.47 -5.34
C ILE A 123 2.20 -3.84 -5.44
N ARG A 124 1.42 -3.08 -6.22
CA ARG A 124 0.00 -3.34 -6.43
C ARG A 124 -0.23 -4.74 -7.00
N LEU A 125 0.49 -5.11 -8.06
CA LEU A 125 0.39 -6.42 -8.67
C LEU A 125 0.75 -7.55 -7.69
N ALA A 126 1.80 -7.36 -6.89
CA ALA A 126 2.21 -8.32 -5.88
C ALA A 126 1.12 -8.51 -4.81
N ASN A 127 0.51 -7.42 -4.34
CA ASN A 127 -0.58 -7.47 -3.36
C ASN A 127 -1.83 -8.15 -3.93
N ASP A 128 -2.21 -7.82 -5.16
CA ASP A 128 -3.36 -8.45 -5.83
C ASP A 128 -3.16 -9.97 -5.94
N SER A 129 -1.95 -10.41 -6.32
CA SER A 129 -1.62 -11.83 -6.42
C SER A 129 -1.67 -12.55 -5.06
N LEU A 130 -1.16 -11.91 -4.00
CA LEU A 130 -1.16 -12.46 -2.65
C LEU A 130 -2.59 -12.56 -2.08
N MET A 131 -3.40 -11.51 -2.28
CA MET A 131 -4.78 -11.48 -1.85
C MET A 131 -5.60 -12.57 -2.55
N HIS A 132 -5.38 -12.77 -3.86
CA HIS A 132 -6.02 -13.86 -4.59
C HIS A 132 -5.66 -15.22 -4.00
N TYR A 133 -4.37 -15.49 -3.75
CA TYR A 133 -3.93 -16.73 -3.11
C TYR A 133 -4.58 -16.96 -1.74
N ILE A 134 -4.60 -15.94 -0.88
CA ILE A 134 -5.19 -16.04 0.47
C ILE A 134 -6.69 -16.38 0.38
N ASN A 135 -7.41 -15.75 -0.56
CA ASN A 135 -8.83 -16.02 -0.77
C ASN A 135 -9.07 -17.45 -1.26
N GLU A 136 -8.31 -17.93 -2.24
CA GLU A 136 -8.41 -19.31 -2.72
C GLU A 136 -8.10 -20.34 -1.62
N ALA A 137 -7.04 -20.10 -0.83
CA ALA A 137 -6.69 -20.95 0.30
C ALA A 137 -7.82 -20.99 1.34
N LYS A 138 -8.43 -19.83 1.65
CA LYS A 138 -9.57 -19.73 2.57
C LYS A 138 -10.79 -20.48 2.05
N LEU A 139 -11.12 -20.34 0.77
CA LEU A 139 -12.22 -21.05 0.12
C LEU A 139 -11.99 -22.56 0.19
N THR A 140 -10.81 -23.04 -0.19
CA THR A 140 -10.43 -24.46 -0.13
C THR A 140 -10.59 -25.04 1.28
N VAL A 141 -10.13 -24.33 2.31
CA VAL A 141 -10.28 -24.76 3.70
C VAL A 141 -11.75 -24.78 4.12
N SER A 142 -12.52 -23.77 3.71
CA SER A 142 -13.95 -23.70 4.00
C SER A 142 -14.70 -24.89 3.37
N GLU A 143 -14.46 -25.17 2.09
CA GLU A 143 -15.08 -26.28 1.37
C GLU A 143 -14.69 -27.64 1.96
N PHE A 144 -13.41 -27.82 2.30
CA PHE A 144 -12.95 -29.02 2.98
C PHE A 144 -13.65 -29.21 4.33
N LEU A 145 -13.76 -28.14 5.14
CA LEU A 145 -14.44 -28.21 6.43
C LEU A 145 -15.95 -28.49 6.28
N GLU A 146 -16.59 -27.96 5.24
CA GLU A 146 -17.99 -28.26 4.91
C GLU A 146 -18.17 -29.73 4.51
N ALA A 147 -17.26 -30.28 3.70
CA ALA A 147 -17.30 -31.69 3.30
C ALA A 147 -16.98 -32.65 4.47
N ALA A 148 -16.02 -32.31 5.32
CA ALA A 148 -15.60 -33.12 6.46
C ALA A 148 -16.58 -33.04 7.65
N PHE A 149 -17.28 -31.91 7.81
CA PHE A 149 -18.23 -31.66 8.90
C PHE A 149 -19.55 -31.05 8.39
N PRO A 150 -20.35 -31.80 7.60
CA PRO A 150 -21.59 -31.29 7.01
C PRO A 150 -22.62 -30.85 8.07
N ASP A 151 -22.58 -31.47 9.25
CA ASP A 151 -23.51 -31.19 10.35
C ASP A 151 -23.27 -29.85 11.07
N ARG A 152 -22.17 -29.13 10.80
CA ARG A 152 -21.93 -27.80 11.39
C ARG A 152 -22.94 -26.73 10.92
N LYS A 153 -23.64 -26.96 9.80
CA LYS A 153 -24.78 -26.16 9.34
C LYS A 153 -26.15 -26.80 9.66
N GLY A 154 -26.16 -27.91 10.42
CA GLY A 154 -27.32 -28.75 10.63
C GLY A 154 -28.41 -28.09 11.49
N ARG A 155 -29.45 -27.55 10.85
CA ARG A 155 -30.73 -27.32 11.53
C ARG A 155 -31.37 -28.69 11.81
N LEU A 156 -31.19 -29.18 13.03
CA LEU A 156 -31.93 -30.34 13.52
C LEU A 156 -33.39 -29.91 13.76
N TYR A 157 -34.31 -30.39 12.93
CA TYR A 157 -35.74 -30.21 13.17
C TYR A 157 -36.23 -31.36 14.06
N SER A 158 -36.91 -31.04 15.14
CA SER A 158 -37.58 -32.05 15.96
C SER A 158 -38.66 -32.78 15.14
N ARG A 159 -39.12 -33.95 15.59
CA ARG A 159 -40.25 -34.67 14.97
C ARG A 159 -41.56 -33.86 14.95
N ARG A 160 -41.60 -32.70 15.62
CA ARG A 160 -42.71 -31.71 15.64
C ARG A 160 -42.40 -30.42 14.85
N GLY A 161 -41.33 -30.39 14.05
CA GLY A 161 -40.98 -29.26 13.16
C GLY A 161 -40.34 -28.06 13.85
N THR A 162 -39.94 -28.17 15.11
CA THR A 162 -39.26 -27.09 15.85
C THR A 162 -37.75 -27.16 15.66
N GLN A 163 -37.12 -26.01 15.38
CA GLN A 163 -35.67 -25.89 15.23
C GLN A 163 -34.98 -26.16 16.58
N ILE A 164 -34.13 -27.18 16.62
CA ILE A 164 -33.25 -27.46 17.75
C ILE A 164 -31.93 -26.76 17.42
N PRO A 165 -31.48 -25.77 18.22
CA PRO A 165 -30.16 -25.18 18.04
C PRO A 165 -29.12 -26.29 18.17
N SER A 166 -28.24 -26.42 17.18
CA SER A 166 -27.17 -27.42 17.10
C SER A 166 -26.03 -27.15 18.08
N ASP A 167 -26.32 -26.49 19.20
CA ASP A 167 -25.35 -26.19 20.24
C ASP A 167 -25.17 -27.45 21.08
N MET A 168 -24.38 -28.38 20.54
CA MET A 168 -24.07 -29.64 21.19
C MET A 168 -22.56 -29.66 21.52
N ARG A 169 -22.27 -29.46 22.82
CA ARG A 169 -21.45 -30.33 23.69
C ARG A 169 -20.49 -29.55 24.60
N SER A 170 -20.96 -29.23 25.81
CA SER A 170 -20.17 -29.45 27.02
C SER A 170 -21.13 -29.86 28.14
N MET A 171 -21.16 -31.16 28.45
CA MET A 171 -21.75 -31.65 29.69
C MET A 171 -20.72 -32.61 30.31
N VAL A 172 -19.90 -32.07 31.21
CA VAL A 172 -19.02 -32.85 32.06
C VAL A 172 -19.85 -33.31 33.26
N LEU A 173 -20.25 -34.58 33.27
CA LEU A 173 -20.76 -35.23 34.48
C LEU A 173 -19.74 -36.28 34.92
N ASN A 174 -18.95 -35.94 35.95
CA ASN A 174 -18.54 -36.95 36.92
C ASN A 174 -18.08 -36.32 38.24
N ARG A 175 -18.82 -36.62 39.33
CA ARG A 175 -18.18 -37.16 40.54
C ARG A 175 -19.16 -38.04 41.30
N SER A 176 -18.65 -39.22 41.61
CA SER A 176 -19.27 -40.36 42.27
C SER A 176 -19.82 -40.05 43.66
N LEU A 177 -20.78 -40.90 44.06
CA LEU A 177 -21.37 -41.08 45.39
C LEU A 177 -20.39 -40.94 46.56
#